data_AF-A0A941CMM2-F1
#
_entry.id   AF-A0A941CMM2-F1
#
_cell.length_a   1.000
_cell.length_b   1.000
_cell.length_c   1.000
_cell.angle_alpha   90.00
_cell.angle_beta   90.00
_cell.angle_gamma   90.00
#
_symmetry.space_group_name_H-M   'P 1'
#
loop_
_entity.id
_entity.type
_entity.pdbx_description
1 polymer ?
#
loop_
_entity_poly.entity_id
_entity_poly.type
_entity_poly.pdbx_seq_one_letter_code
_entity_poly.pdbx_strand_id
1 'polypeptide(L)'
;MLAKFIEHYLPTVIYLLEFMGIIVIVVTSTKAFVIYIQGILSRHVEDDQIKTDFAKGLGMALEFLLSAEVLKTIIIHTKDELLVLGIIMGLRIIVALLPQLMHSGSHKEKTIFKKSA
;
A
#
# COMPACT_ATOMS: atom_id res chain seq x y z
N MET A 1 7.38 18.41 29.49
CA MET A 1 6.68 17.23 30.06
C MET A 1 6.09 16.36 28.95
N LEU A 2 5.18 16.88 28.11
CA LEU A 2 4.53 16.13 27.02
C LEU A 2 5.49 15.63 25.92
N ALA A 3 6.43 16.45 25.46
CA ALA A 3 7.39 16.06 24.42
C ALA A 3 8.24 14.83 24.82
N LYS A 4 8.76 14.80 26.06
CA LYS A 4 9.49 13.64 26.59
C LYS A 4 8.62 12.37 26.71
N PHE A 5 7.31 12.54 26.91
CA PHE A 5 6.37 11.42 26.95
C PHE A 5 6.15 10.86 25.54
N ILE A 6 5.96 11.75 24.55
CA ILE A 6 5.85 11.41 23.13
C ILE A 6 7.11 10.70 22.63
N GLU A 7 8.30 11.24 22.90
CA GLU A 7 9.59 10.63 22.54
C GLU A 7 9.79 9.23 23.11
N HIS A 8 9.21 8.93 24.27
CA HIS A 8 9.35 7.61 24.90
C HIS A 8 8.37 6.58 24.32
N TYR A 9 7.11 6.96 24.07
CA TYR A 9 6.04 6.02 23.68
C TYR A 9 5.83 5.91 22.17
N LEU A 10 6.03 6.98 21.38
CA LEU A 10 5.85 6.92 19.92
C LEU A 10 6.73 5.88 19.23
N PRO A 11 8.03 5.69 19.59
CA PRO A 11 8.86 4.69 18.94
C PRO A 11 8.25 3.30 19.01
N THR A 12 7.67 2.92 20.15
CA THR A 12 6.97 1.63 20.31
C THR A 12 5.78 1.53 19.36
N VAL A 13 4.98 2.59 19.23
CA VAL A 13 3.82 2.62 18.32
C VAL A 13 4.25 2.54 16.85
N ILE A 14 5.33 3.25 16.48
CA ILE A 14 5.93 3.18 15.14
C ILE A 14 6.30 1.75 14.79
N TYR A 15 7.06 1.07 15.66
CA TYR A 15 7.48 -0.31 15.41
C TYR A 15 6.29 -1.27 15.31
N LEU A 16 5.24 -1.07 16.11
CA LEU A 16 4.02 -1.88 16.02
C LEU A 16 3.31 -1.68 14.68
N LEU A 17 3.18 -0.45 14.20
CA LEU A 17 2.58 -0.14 12.89
C LEU A 17 3.39 -0.75 11.74
N GLU A 18 4.71 -0.63 11.78
CA GLU A 18 5.58 -1.27 10.78
C GLU A 18 5.43 -2.79 10.79
N PHE A 19 5.39 -3.38 11.97
CA PHE A 19 5.23 -4.82 12.13
C PHE A 19 3.89 -5.32 11.58
N MET A 20 2.80 -4.59 11.84
CA MET A 20 1.49 -4.89 11.26
C MET A 20 1.51 -4.84 9.72
N GLY A 21 2.12 -3.81 9.14
CA GLY A 21 2.28 -3.70 7.69
C GLY A 21 3.05 -4.88 7.10
N ILE A 22 4.16 -5.28 7.74
CA ILE A 22 4.96 -6.43 7.32
C ILE A 22 4.15 -7.72 7.39
N ILE A 23 3.41 -7.96 8.47
CA ILE A 23 2.56 -9.15 8.61
C ILE A 23 1.56 -9.24 7.46
N VAL A 24 0.86 -8.13 7.17
CA VAL A 24 -0.16 -8.11 6.11
C VAL A 24 0.48 -8.38 4.75
N ILE A 25 1.64 -7.78 4.44
CA ILE A 25 2.39 -8.08 3.19
C ILE A 25 2.71 -9.56 3.11
N VAL A 26 3.26 -10.15 4.17
CA VAL A 26 3.67 -11.55 4.17
C VAL A 26 2.47 -12.46 3.93
N VAL A 27 1.39 -12.31 4.72
CA VAL A 27 0.20 -13.17 4.61
C VAL A 27 -0.44 -13.07 3.22
N THR A 28 -0.62 -11.85 2.71
CA THR A 28 -1.30 -11.61 1.43
C THR A 28 -0.45 -12.06 0.25
N SER A 29 0.86 -11.83 0.30
CA SER A 29 1.82 -12.28 -0.72
C SER A 29 1.95 -13.79 -0.74
N THR A 30 2.05 -14.45 0.43
CA THR A 30 2.11 -15.90 0.51
C THR A 30 0.84 -16.54 -0.06
N LYS A 31 -0.35 -16.04 0.29
CA LYS A 31 -1.62 -16.54 -0.26
C LYS A 31 -1.66 -16.40 -1.79
N ALA A 32 -1.34 -15.22 -2.31
CA ALA A 32 -1.33 -14.97 -3.75
C ALA A 32 -0.31 -15.85 -4.48
N PHE A 33 0.88 -16.02 -3.90
CA PHE A 33 1.97 -16.81 -4.47
C PHE A 33 1.65 -18.30 -4.50
N VAL A 34 1.10 -18.88 -3.43
CA VAL A 34 0.70 -20.28 -3.39
C VAL A 34 -0.30 -20.59 -4.50
N ILE A 35 -1.30 -19.73 -4.70
CA ILE A 35 -2.32 -19.95 -5.71
C ILE A 35 -1.76 -19.72 -7.12
N TYR A 36 -0.87 -18.75 -7.29
CA TYR A 36 -0.14 -18.56 -8.55
C TYR A 36 0.64 -19.82 -8.96
N ILE A 37 1.39 -20.44 -8.04
CA ILE A 37 2.12 -21.69 -8.30
C ILE A 37 1.17 -22.85 -8.63
N GLN A 38 0.06 -22.98 -7.91
CA GLN A 38 -0.97 -23.97 -8.23
C GLN A 38 -1.57 -23.75 -9.63
N GLY A 39 -1.77 -22.49 -10.05
CA GLY A 39 -2.28 -22.14 -11.37
C GLY A 39 -1.31 -22.48 -12.51
N ILE A 40 0.00 -22.30 -12.29
CA ILE A 40 1.03 -22.75 -13.23
C ILE A 40 0.97 -24.27 -13.42
N LEU A 41 0.81 -25.02 -12.32
CA LEU A 41 0.79 -26.49 -12.37
C LEU A 41 -0.51 -27.05 -13.00
N SER A 42 -1.66 -26.43 -12.72
CA SER A 42 -2.98 -26.92 -13.11
C SER A 42 -3.51 -26.40 -14.45
N ARG A 43 -2.76 -25.55 -15.18
CA ARG A 43 -3.08 -25.02 -16.53
C ARG A 43 -4.45 -24.30 -16.66
N HIS A 44 -5.05 -23.92 -15.54
CA HIS A 44 -6.36 -23.26 -15.51
C HIS A 44 -6.52 -22.45 -14.22
N VAL A 45 -6.14 -21.17 -14.22
CA VAL A 45 -6.60 -20.20 -13.20
C VAL A 45 -6.60 -18.79 -13.82
N GLU A 46 -7.79 -18.30 -14.16
CA GLU A 46 -8.12 -16.87 -14.31
C GLU A 46 -8.89 -16.47 -13.05
N ASP A 47 -8.19 -16.24 -11.95
CA ASP A 47 -8.83 -15.81 -10.69
C ASP A 47 -8.52 -14.33 -10.44
N ASP A 48 -9.32 -13.48 -11.09
CA ASP A 48 -9.31 -12.03 -10.88
C ASP A 48 -9.64 -11.64 -9.43
N GLN A 49 -10.28 -12.52 -8.66
CA GLN A 49 -10.56 -12.27 -7.24
C GLN A 49 -9.27 -12.29 -6.43
N ILE A 50 -8.34 -13.21 -6.72
CA ILE A 50 -7.04 -13.28 -6.02
C ILE A 50 -6.19 -12.05 -6.29
N LYS A 51 -6.16 -11.56 -7.55
CA LYS A 51 -5.43 -10.32 -7.89
C LYS A 51 -6.00 -9.12 -7.14
N THR A 52 -7.32 -9.06 -7.04
CA THR A 52 -8.02 -7.99 -6.31
C THR A 52 -7.76 -8.06 -4.80
N ASP A 53 -7.82 -9.26 -4.21
CA ASP A 53 -7.53 -9.48 -2.79
C ASP A 53 -6.07 -9.19 -2.44
N PHE A 54 -5.14 -9.56 -3.32
CA PHE A 54 -3.73 -9.22 -3.19
C PHE A 54 -3.53 -7.70 -3.24
N ALA A 55 -4.13 -7.01 -4.21
CA ALA A 55 -4.04 -5.55 -4.31
C ALA A 55 -4.61 -4.83 -3.08
N LYS A 56 -5.76 -5.30 -2.56
CA LYS A 56 -6.36 -4.78 -1.32
C LYS A 56 -5.45 -5.01 -0.10
N GLY A 57 -4.91 -6.22 0.03
CA GLY A 57 -3.99 -6.59 1.10
C GLY A 57 -2.70 -5.76 1.08
N LEU A 58 -2.13 -5.58 -0.10
CA LEU A 58 -0.96 -4.74 -0.31
C LEU A 58 -1.26 -3.26 0.00
N GLY A 59 -2.42 -2.75 -0.42
CA GLY A 59 -2.89 -1.41 -0.09
C GLY A 59 -3.00 -1.17 1.42
N MET A 60 -3.64 -2.10 2.15
CA MET A 60 -3.75 -2.04 3.60
C MET A 60 -2.38 -2.01 4.29
N ALA A 61 -1.44 -2.83 3.82
CA ALA A 61 -0.09 -2.82 4.39
C ALA A 61 0.66 -1.52 4.14
N LEU A 62 0.50 -0.93 2.95
CA LEU A 62 1.08 0.37 2.63
C LEU A 62 0.52 1.47 3.54
N GLU A 63 -0.79 1.46 3.85
CA GLU A 63 -1.38 2.41 4.79
C GLU A 63 -0.79 2.32 6.20
N PHE A 64 -0.52 1.10 6.70
CA PHE A 64 0.16 0.91 7.99
C PHE A 64 1.60 1.44 7.97
N LEU A 65 2.36 1.15 6.91
CA LEU A 65 3.73 1.64 6.75
C LEU A 65 3.78 3.17 6.62
N LEU A 66 2.84 3.76 5.88
CA LEU A 66 2.68 5.21 5.75
C LEU A 66 2.33 5.84 7.11
N SER A 67 1.44 5.22 7.89
CA SER A 67 1.07 5.69 9.22
C SER A 67 2.28 5.70 10.17
N ALA A 68 3.12 4.66 10.13
CA ALA A 68 4.36 4.61 10.89
C ALA A 68 5.36 5.70 10.46
N GLU A 69 5.45 5.96 9.16
CA GLU A 69 6.32 6.97 8.56
C GLU A 69 5.86 8.40 8.93
N VAL A 70 4.55 8.67 8.92
CA VAL A 70 3.95 9.92 9.45
C VAL A 70 4.23 10.06 10.95
N LEU A 71 4.17 8.98 11.72
CA LEU A 71 4.45 9.07 13.15
C LEU A 71 5.94 9.34 13.45
N LYS A 72 6.86 8.89 12.58
CA LYS A 72 8.29 9.26 12.65
C LYS A 72 8.54 10.75 12.41
N THR A 73 7.77 11.39 11.51
CA THR A 73 7.94 12.85 11.26
C THR A 73 7.55 13.71 12.46
N ILE A 74 6.74 13.18 13.38
CA ILE A 74 6.40 13.87 14.64
C ILE A 74 7.61 13.93 15.59
N ILE A 75 8.49 12.91 15.57
CA ILE A 75 9.71 12.85 16.38
C ILE A 75 10.87 13.63 15.72
N ILE A 76 10.94 13.61 14.39
CA ILE A 76 12.00 14.26 13.64
C ILE A 76 11.76 15.78 13.60
N HIS A 77 12.66 16.54 14.21
CA HIS A 77 12.55 18.00 14.27
C HIS A 77 13.48 18.73 13.27
N THR A 78 14.30 18.00 12.52
CA THR A 78 15.22 18.57 11.51
C THR A 78 14.53 18.63 10.14
N LYS A 79 14.50 19.81 9.53
CA LYS A 79 13.81 20.06 8.26
C LYS A 79 14.34 19.20 7.10
N ASP A 80 15.63 18.89 7.08
CA ASP A 80 16.27 18.12 6.02
C ASP A 80 15.87 16.64 6.03
N GLU A 81 15.80 16.02 7.22
CA GLU A 81 15.35 14.63 7.40
C GLU A 81 13.86 14.49 7.06
N LEU A 82 13.06 15.48 7.46
CA LEU A 82 11.64 15.55 7.15
C LEU A 82 11.38 15.64 5.64
N LEU A 83 12.20 16.42 4.92
CA LEU A 83 12.09 16.65 3.48
C LEU A 83 12.37 15.37 2.68
N VAL A 84 13.45 14.66 3.03
CA VAL A 84 13.78 13.38 2.38
C VAL A 84 12.67 12.35 2.59
N LEU A 85 12.16 12.24 3.82
CA LEU A 85 11.07 11.31 4.14
C LEU A 85 9.77 11.68 3.40
N GLY A 86 9.47 12.99 3.30
CA GLY A 86 8.33 13.49 2.54
C GLY A 86 8.42 13.20 1.03
N ILE A 87 9.60 13.30 0.43
CA ILE A 87 9.82 12.95 -0.98
C ILE A 87 9.58 11.45 -1.23
N ILE A 88 10.13 10.60 -0.36
CA ILE A 88 9.96 9.14 -0.46
C ILE A 88 8.46 8.78 -0.36
N MET A 89 7.76 9.37 0.61
CA MET A 89 6.32 9.21 0.79
C MET A 89 5.52 9.67 -0.43
N GLY A 90 5.83 10.86 -0.97
CA GLY A 90 5.18 11.39 -2.17
C GLY A 90 5.36 10.49 -3.39
N LEU A 91 6.58 9.99 -3.61
CA LEU A 91 6.87 9.03 -4.67
C LEU A 91 6.07 7.74 -4.51
N ARG A 92 5.95 7.24 -3.27
CA ARG A 92 5.20 6.02 -2.94
C ARG A 92 3.71 6.15 -3.28
N ILE A 93 3.10 7.29 -2.98
CA ILE A 93 1.70 7.59 -3.32
C ILE A 93 1.50 7.64 -4.83
N ILE A 94 2.40 8.30 -5.56
CA ILE A 94 2.32 8.40 -7.03
C ILE A 94 2.37 7.01 -7.66
N VAL A 95 3.30 6.15 -7.22
CA VAL A 95 3.43 4.77 -7.72
C VAL A 95 2.19 3.93 -7.39
N ALA A 96 1.61 4.09 -6.20
CA ALA A 96 0.40 3.37 -5.80
C ALA A 96 -0.87 3.82 -6.56
N LEU A 97 -0.97 5.11 -6.92
CA LEU A 97 -2.13 5.68 -7.62
C LEU A 97 -2.09 5.51 -9.14
N LEU A 98 -0.89 5.37 -9.72
CA LEU A 98 -0.68 5.19 -11.17
C LEU A 98 -1.56 4.08 -11.80
N PRO A 99 -1.63 2.86 -11.23
CA PRO A 99 -2.51 1.80 -11.74
C PRO A 99 -4.00 2.18 -11.71
N GLN A 100 -4.45 2.87 -10.66
CA GLN A 100 -5.85 3.26 -10.49
C GLN A 100 -6.26 4.36 -11.48
N LEU A 101 -5.38 5.32 -11.72
CA LEU A 101 -5.58 6.37 -12.74
C LEU A 101 -5.62 5.78 -14.15
N MET A 102 -4.75 4.81 -14.44
CA MET A 102 -4.72 4.11 -15.72
C MET A 102 -5.98 3.27 -15.95
N HIS A 103 -6.49 2.59 -14.90
CA HIS A 103 -7.68 1.75 -15.00
C HIS A 103 -8.97 2.57 -15.19
N SER A 104 -9.04 3.79 -14.64
CA SER A 104 -10.19 4.71 -14.78
C SER A 104 -10.38 5.25 -16.21
N GLY A 105 -9.33 5.22 -17.04
CA GLY A 105 -9.41 5.60 -18.45
C GLY A 105 -10.17 4.62 -19.35
N SER A 106 -10.31 3.35 -18.95
CA SER A 106 -10.89 2.30 -19.81
C SER A 106 -12.42 2.20 -19.73
N HIS A 107 -13.05 2.75 -18.68
CA HIS A 107 -14.50 2.61 -18.47
C HIS A 107 -15.36 3.70 -19.13
N LYS A 108 -14.76 4.80 -19.60
CA LYS A 108 -15.48 5.91 -20.26
C LYS A 108 -15.69 5.74 -21.77
N GLU A 109 -14.97 4.84 -22.43
CA GLU A 109 -15.06 4.68 -23.89
C GLU A 109 -16.26 3.80 -24.32
N LYS A 110 -16.58 2.75 -23.55
CA LYS A 110 -17.65 1.80 -23.92
C LYS A 110 -19.07 2.38 -23.81
N THR A 111 -19.28 3.42 -23.00
CA THR A 111 -20.59 4.07 -22.84
C THR A 111 -20.90 5.10 -23.92
N ILE A 112 -19.89 5.64 -24.62
CA ILE A 112 -20.12 6.57 -25.73
C ILE A 112 -20.43 5.82 -27.02
N PHE A 113 -19.78 4.67 -27.27
CA PHE A 113 -20.01 3.90 -28.51
C PHE A 113 -21.37 3.17 -28.55
N LYS A 114 -22.00 2.90 -27.39
CA LYS A 114 -23.34 2.29 -27.34
C LYS A 114 -24.49 3.32 -27.48
N LYS A 115 -24.21 4.62 -27.33
CA LYS A 115 -25.25 5.67 -27.43
C LYS A 115 -25.39 6.24 -28.86
N SER A 116 -24.54 5.82 -29.78
CA SER A 116 -24.54 6.24 -31.20
C SER A 116 -24.83 5.10 -32.18
N ALA A 117 -25.32 3.95 -31.71
CA ALA A 117 -25.81 2.85 -32.54
C ALA A 117 -27.31 2.65 -32.32
#